data_AF-A0A967D1U6-F1
#
_entry.id   AF-A0A967D1U6-F1
#
_cell.length_a   1.000
_cell.length_b   1.000
_cell.length_c   1.000
_cell.angle_alpha   90.00
_cell.angle_beta   90.00
_cell.angle_gamma   90.00
#
_symmetry.space_group_name_H-M   'P 1'
#
loop_
_entity.id
_entity.type
_entity.pdbx_description
1 polymer ?
#
loop_
_entity_poly.entity_id
_entity_poly.type
_entity_poly.pdbx_seq_one_letter_code
_entity_poly.pdbx_strand_id
1 'polypeptide(L)'
;MQAAVSTPSAARYRWSAPGDINAFFGLSLDNLADLTLTVSLLVAAFGYPLEFALSHFVPGTAIGVIVGDLLFTWMAFRLATRTGRTDITAMPLGLDTPSTFGMVFFVIGPAYTNAIASGLTELEAARQAWHIGMCSIVASGIFKLSCAPLATLIHQAVPRAALLGSLAAIALALICFLPFLEVLTQPLVGLVSLGILLASLTARVPVPGRIPGALAALLVGGG
;
A
#
# COMPACT_ATOMS: atom_id res chain seq x y z
N MET A 1 37.71 -43.25 -18.59
CA MET A 1 37.76 -41.79 -18.34
C MET A 1 36.33 -41.33 -18.10
N GLN A 2 35.87 -41.38 -16.85
CA GLN A 2 34.49 -41.05 -16.47
C GLN A 2 34.33 -39.53 -16.48
N ALA A 3 33.40 -39.02 -17.29
CA ALA A 3 33.04 -37.61 -17.29
C ALA A 3 32.39 -37.27 -15.94
N ALA A 4 32.97 -36.32 -15.21
CA ALA A 4 32.42 -35.80 -13.98
C ALA A 4 31.06 -35.15 -14.29
N VAL A 5 30.00 -35.73 -13.74
CA VAL A 5 28.68 -35.10 -13.68
C VAL A 5 28.84 -33.88 -12.78
N SER A 6 28.86 -32.69 -13.36
CA SER A 6 28.82 -31.44 -12.61
C SER A 6 27.47 -31.37 -11.90
N THR A 7 27.47 -31.58 -10.58
CA THR A 7 26.33 -31.27 -9.72
C THR A 7 25.98 -29.80 -9.92
N PRO A 8 24.74 -29.44 -10.27
CA PRO A 8 24.36 -28.03 -10.31
C PRO A 8 24.59 -27.45 -8.92
N SER A 9 25.46 -26.45 -8.84
CA SER A 9 25.65 -25.64 -7.63
C SER A 9 24.25 -25.21 -7.17
N ALA A 10 23.90 -25.54 -5.92
CA ALA A 10 22.67 -25.07 -5.30
C ALA A 10 22.69 -23.54 -5.34
N ALA A 11 21.97 -22.96 -6.30
CA ALA A 11 22.00 -21.53 -6.55
C ALA A 11 21.57 -20.83 -5.26
N ARG A 12 22.46 -20.00 -4.69
CA ARG A 12 22.21 -19.28 -3.44
C ARG A 12 21.03 -18.33 -3.64
N TYR A 13 20.05 -18.39 -2.75
CA TYR A 13 18.91 -17.47 -2.77
C TYR A 13 19.39 -16.01 -2.77
N ARG A 14 18.94 -15.23 -3.76
CA ARG A 14 19.30 -13.82 -3.91
C ARG A 14 18.30 -13.00 -3.10
N TRP A 15 18.72 -12.58 -1.91
CA TRP A 15 17.87 -11.85 -0.96
C TRP A 15 17.67 -10.37 -1.30
N SER A 16 18.47 -9.81 -2.21
CA SER A 16 18.34 -8.42 -2.66
C SER A 16 18.74 -8.24 -4.13
N ALA A 17 18.11 -7.27 -4.77
CA ALA A 17 18.34 -6.83 -6.13
C ALA A 17 18.42 -5.29 -6.20
N PRO A 18 19.11 -4.72 -7.20
CA PRO A 18 19.19 -3.27 -7.37
C PRO A 18 17.82 -2.58 -7.52
N GLY A 19 16.80 -3.31 -7.98
CA GLY A 19 15.43 -2.80 -8.10
C GLY A 19 14.72 -2.57 -6.76
N ASP A 20 15.19 -3.19 -5.68
CA ASP A 20 14.55 -3.11 -4.35
C ASP A 20 14.63 -1.70 -3.77
N ILE A 21 15.66 -0.92 -4.12
CA ILE A 21 15.78 0.48 -3.72
C ILE A 21 14.65 1.32 -4.34
N ASN A 22 14.38 1.12 -5.63
CA ASN A 22 13.29 1.85 -6.29
C ASN A 22 11.92 1.40 -5.77
N ALA A 23 11.75 0.10 -5.49
CA ALA A 23 10.54 -0.43 -4.87
C ALA A 23 10.31 0.14 -3.46
N PHE A 24 11.37 0.25 -2.65
CA PHE A 24 11.31 0.83 -1.31
C PHE A 24 10.80 2.28 -1.34
N PHE A 25 11.39 3.13 -2.17
CA PHE A 25 10.94 4.53 -2.27
C PHE A 25 9.55 4.65 -2.88
N GLY A 26 9.22 3.82 -3.87
CA GLY A 26 7.86 3.77 -4.44
C GLY A 26 6.82 3.45 -3.38
N LEU A 27 7.02 2.37 -2.62
CA LEU A 27 6.11 1.94 -1.56
C LEU A 27 6.04 2.93 -0.38
N SER A 28 7.18 3.52 0.00
CA SER A 28 7.22 4.49 1.10
C SER A 28 6.44 5.75 0.78
N LEU A 29 6.55 6.25 -0.46
CA LEU A 29 5.80 7.42 -0.93
C LEU A 29 4.31 7.11 -1.08
N ASP A 30 3.97 5.93 -1.57
CA ASP A 30 2.60 5.44 -1.68
C ASP A 30 1.93 5.36 -0.29
N ASN A 31 2.58 4.71 0.68
CA ASN A 31 2.09 4.63 2.06
C ASN A 31 1.94 6.02 2.72
N LEU A 32 2.87 6.94 2.46
CA LEU A 32 2.77 8.31 2.98
C LEU A 32 1.59 9.07 2.35
N ALA A 33 1.38 8.90 1.04
CA ALA A 33 0.24 9.49 0.34
C ALA A 33 -1.08 8.95 0.88
N ASP A 34 -1.23 7.63 1.03
CA ASP A 34 -2.45 7.00 1.56
C ASP A 34 -2.71 7.38 3.02
N LEU A 35 -1.68 7.50 3.86
CA LEU A 35 -1.83 8.02 5.23
C LEU A 35 -2.30 9.47 5.24
N THR A 36 -1.71 10.31 4.40
CA THR A 36 -2.07 11.73 4.29
C THR A 36 -3.50 11.87 3.76
N LEU A 37 -3.89 11.05 2.79
CA LEU A 37 -5.24 10.94 2.27
C LEU A 37 -6.22 10.51 3.38
N THR A 38 -5.88 9.49 4.17
CA THR A 38 -6.72 9.02 5.29
C THR A 38 -6.99 10.16 6.28
N VAL A 39 -5.92 10.83 6.73
CA VAL A 39 -6.00 11.90 7.72
C VAL A 39 -6.75 13.10 7.16
N SER A 40 -6.44 13.53 5.94
CA SER A 40 -7.09 14.67 5.31
C SER A 40 -8.58 14.43 5.09
N LEU A 41 -8.99 13.25 4.64
CA LEU A 41 -10.41 12.92 4.48
C LEU A 41 -11.15 12.86 5.82
N LEU A 42 -10.56 12.26 6.86
CA LEU A 42 -11.18 12.24 8.20
C LEU A 42 -11.37 13.64 8.77
N VAL A 43 -10.36 14.50 8.63
CA VAL A 43 -10.41 15.89 9.13
C VAL A 43 -11.39 16.73 8.31
N ALA A 44 -11.26 16.72 6.97
CA ALA A 44 -12.02 17.59 6.09
C ALA A 44 -13.50 17.17 5.94
N ALA A 45 -13.78 15.87 5.87
CA ALA A 45 -15.14 15.37 5.64
C ALA A 45 -15.92 15.12 6.94
N PHE A 46 -15.25 14.75 8.03
CA PHE A 46 -15.91 14.35 9.28
C PHE A 46 -15.55 15.22 10.49
N GLY A 47 -14.64 16.19 10.36
CA GLY A 47 -14.21 17.03 11.48
C GLY A 47 -13.38 16.28 12.53
N TYR A 48 -12.75 15.17 12.14
CA TYR A 48 -11.95 14.36 13.07
C TYR A 48 -10.74 15.14 13.61
N PRO A 49 -10.37 15.02 14.91
CA PRO A 49 -9.26 15.77 15.47
C PRO A 49 -7.91 15.41 14.84
N LEU A 50 -7.27 16.38 14.16
CA LEU A 50 -6.01 16.19 13.43
C LEU A 50 -4.89 15.62 14.32
N GLU A 51 -4.69 16.22 15.50
CA GLU A 51 -3.64 15.80 16.44
C GLU A 51 -3.82 14.33 16.88
N PHE A 52 -5.07 13.90 17.07
CA PHE A 52 -5.37 12.51 17.41
C PHE A 52 -5.05 11.58 16.24
N ALA A 53 -5.47 11.95 15.03
CA ALA A 53 -5.20 11.18 13.81
C ALA A 53 -3.69 11.01 13.59
N LEU A 54 -2.92 12.10 13.64
CA LEU A 54 -1.46 12.06 13.45
C LEU A 54 -0.76 11.25 14.54
N SER A 55 -1.14 11.41 15.81
CA SER A 55 -0.49 10.72 16.93
C SER A 55 -0.82 9.23 17.05
N HIS A 56 -1.91 8.75 16.45
CA HIS A 56 -2.34 7.34 16.57
C HIS A 56 -2.29 6.56 15.24
N PHE A 57 -2.77 7.15 14.14
CA PHE A 57 -2.86 6.44 12.86
C PHE A 57 -1.50 6.28 12.20
N VAL A 58 -0.68 7.34 12.19
CA VAL A 58 0.64 7.34 11.56
C VAL A 58 1.58 6.33 12.23
N PRO A 59 1.85 6.40 13.54
CA PRO A 59 2.76 5.44 14.18
C PRO A 59 2.18 4.02 14.20
N GLY A 60 0.86 3.86 14.40
CA GLY A 60 0.21 2.56 14.39
C GLY A 60 0.36 1.85 13.04
N THR A 61 0.11 2.56 11.95
CA THR A 61 0.28 2.03 10.59
C THR A 61 1.73 1.74 10.28
N ALA A 62 2.66 2.64 10.64
CA ALA A 62 4.09 2.43 10.39
C ALA A 62 4.60 1.15 11.05
N ILE A 63 4.23 0.90 12.30
CA ILE A 63 4.57 -0.34 13.00
C ILE A 63 3.92 -1.55 12.30
N GLY A 64 2.65 -1.43 11.90
CA GLY A 64 1.94 -2.49 11.18
C GLY A 64 2.62 -2.89 9.87
N VAL A 65 3.06 -1.90 9.08
CA VAL A 65 3.81 -2.11 7.83
C VAL A 65 5.11 -2.84 8.09
N ILE A 66 5.93 -2.35 9.03
CA ILE A 66 7.22 -2.96 9.38
C ILE A 66 7.03 -4.42 9.82
N VAL A 67 6.09 -4.67 10.73
CA VAL A 67 5.83 -6.04 11.22
C VAL A 67 5.36 -6.93 10.07
N GLY A 68 4.46 -6.44 9.22
CA GLY A 68 3.96 -7.16 8.04
C GLY A 68 5.06 -7.52 7.04
N ASP A 69 5.92 -6.58 6.71
CA ASP A 69 7.05 -6.79 5.78
C ASP A 69 8.06 -7.79 6.32
N LEU A 70 8.36 -7.75 7.63
CA LEU A 70 9.23 -8.72 8.27
C LEU A 70 8.64 -10.14 8.20
N LEU A 71 7.33 -10.27 8.41
CA LEU A 71 6.63 -11.55 8.30
C LEU A 71 6.64 -12.08 6.86
N PHE A 72 6.34 -11.25 5.86
CA PHE A 72 6.39 -11.66 4.45
C PHE A 72 7.81 -11.98 3.99
N THR A 73 8.80 -11.24 4.46
CA THR A 73 10.21 -11.54 4.23
C THR A 73 10.56 -12.92 4.78
N TRP A 74 10.20 -13.20 6.04
CA TRP A 74 10.41 -14.53 6.64
C TRP A 74 9.70 -15.64 5.87
N MET A 75 8.45 -15.41 5.42
CA MET A 75 7.70 -16.36 4.60
C MET A 75 8.39 -16.62 3.24
N ALA A 76 8.95 -15.59 2.60
CA ALA A 76 9.68 -15.71 1.34
C ALA A 76 10.93 -16.60 1.52
N PHE A 77 11.75 -16.36 2.54
CA PHE A 77 12.92 -17.20 2.85
C PHE A 77 12.54 -18.65 3.16
N ARG A 78 11.48 -18.83 3.96
CA ARG A 78 10.97 -20.18 4.30
C ARG A 78 10.48 -20.92 3.07
N LEU A 79 9.79 -20.24 2.15
CA LEU A 79 9.30 -20.84 0.90
C LEU A 79 10.45 -21.16 -0.06
N ALA A 80 11.44 -20.27 -0.18
CA ALA A 80 12.63 -20.48 -0.99
C ALA A 80 13.42 -21.70 -0.53
N THR A 81 13.59 -21.85 0.77
CA THR A 81 14.30 -23.00 1.37
C THR A 81 13.55 -24.30 1.14
N ARG A 82 12.21 -24.30 1.25
CA ARG A 82 11.37 -25.50 1.05
C ARG A 82 11.27 -25.97 -0.40
N THR A 83 11.28 -25.03 -1.35
CA THR A 83 11.07 -25.32 -2.78
C THR A 83 12.37 -25.39 -3.57
N GLY A 84 13.50 -24.96 -2.99
CA GLY A 84 14.78 -24.84 -3.69
C GLY A 84 14.81 -23.75 -4.76
N ARG A 85 13.77 -22.90 -4.83
CA ARG A 85 13.65 -21.83 -5.82
C ARG A 85 14.42 -20.58 -5.41
N THR A 86 15.04 -19.93 -6.39
CA THR A 86 15.82 -18.70 -6.21
C THR A 86 15.10 -17.43 -6.65
N ASP A 87 13.89 -17.57 -7.21
CA ASP A 87 13.08 -16.52 -7.81
C ASP A 87 11.85 -16.13 -6.96
N ILE A 88 11.88 -16.42 -5.67
CA ILE A 88 10.82 -16.05 -4.72
C ILE A 88 11.09 -14.65 -4.18
N THR A 89 10.11 -13.77 -4.26
CA THR A 89 10.17 -12.42 -3.72
C THR A 89 9.12 -12.23 -2.63
N ALA A 90 9.48 -11.47 -1.59
CA ALA A 90 8.51 -11.05 -0.61
C ALA A 90 7.54 -10.06 -1.25
N MET A 91 6.25 -10.19 -0.94
CA MET A 91 5.27 -9.19 -1.34
C MET A 91 5.42 -8.00 -0.39
N PRO A 92 5.62 -6.77 -0.90
CA PRO A 92 5.64 -5.59 -0.06
C PRO A 92 4.25 -5.36 0.54
N LEU A 93 4.21 -5.08 1.85
CA LEU A 93 2.99 -4.70 2.53
C LEU A 93 2.88 -3.17 2.54
N GLY A 94 1.72 -2.67 2.15
CA GLY A 94 1.40 -1.26 2.17
C GLY A 94 -0.07 -1.05 2.46
N LEU A 95 -0.44 0.22 2.56
CA LEU A 95 -1.83 0.63 2.47
C LEU A 95 -2.31 0.47 1.04
N ASP A 96 -3.63 0.33 0.88
CA ASP A 96 -4.26 0.42 -0.41
C ASP A 96 -5.35 1.49 -0.37
N THR A 97 -5.32 2.36 -1.38
CA THR A 97 -6.27 3.46 -1.53
C THR A 97 -7.74 3.01 -1.45
N PRO A 98 -8.18 1.92 -2.13
CA PRO A 98 -9.58 1.50 -2.07
C PRO A 98 -10.05 1.12 -0.66
N SER A 99 -9.28 0.33 0.08
CA SER A 99 -9.62 -0.03 1.46
C SER A 99 -9.53 1.19 2.38
N THR A 100 -8.61 2.12 2.12
CA THR A 100 -8.50 3.39 2.85
C THR A 100 -9.78 4.22 2.71
N PHE A 101 -10.27 4.42 1.48
CA PHE A 101 -11.56 5.08 1.24
C PHE A 101 -12.70 4.35 1.96
N GLY A 102 -12.73 3.01 1.88
CA GLY A 102 -13.75 2.20 2.56
C GLY A 102 -13.73 2.38 4.08
N MET A 103 -12.55 2.36 4.69
CA MET A 103 -12.39 2.54 6.14
C MET A 103 -12.78 3.94 6.60
N VAL A 104 -12.40 4.99 5.86
CA VAL A 104 -12.75 6.36 6.22
C VAL A 104 -14.26 6.59 6.11
N PHE A 105 -14.86 6.26 4.97
CA PHE A 105 -16.25 6.63 4.69
C PHE A 105 -17.30 5.66 5.26
N PHE A 106 -16.97 4.38 5.46
CA PHE A 106 -17.95 3.39 5.93
C PHE A 106 -17.72 2.91 7.36
N VAL A 107 -16.55 3.17 7.95
CA VAL A 107 -16.22 2.68 9.29
C VAL A 107 -15.91 3.83 10.24
N ILE A 108 -14.75 4.48 10.08
CA ILE A 108 -14.19 5.41 11.06
C ILE A 108 -14.97 6.73 11.09
N GLY A 109 -15.24 7.32 9.93
CA GLY A 109 -16.01 8.56 9.82
C GLY A 109 -17.41 8.44 10.42
N PRO A 110 -18.24 7.48 9.98
CA PRO A 110 -19.56 7.24 10.57
C PRO A 110 -19.50 6.87 12.05
N ALA A 111 -18.52 6.08 12.49
CA ALA A 111 -18.36 5.75 13.90
C ALA A 111 -18.07 7.01 14.75
N TYR A 112 -17.25 7.92 14.23
CA TYR A 112 -16.96 9.19 14.88
C TYR A 112 -18.21 10.08 14.98
N THR A 113 -18.92 10.29 13.86
CA THR A 113 -20.13 11.14 13.86
C THR A 113 -21.24 10.58 14.76
N ASN A 114 -21.39 9.26 14.80
CA ASN A 114 -22.36 8.60 15.70
C ASN A 114 -21.95 8.75 17.17
N ALA A 115 -20.67 8.69 17.48
CA ALA A 115 -20.16 8.89 18.84
C ALA A 115 -20.37 10.35 19.31
N ILE A 116 -20.11 11.33 18.44
CA ILE A 116 -20.43 12.75 18.71
C ILE A 116 -21.92 12.95 18.93
N ALA A 117 -22.77 12.37 18.06
CA ALA A 117 -24.22 12.46 18.19
C ALA A 117 -24.75 11.81 19.49
N SER A 118 -24.01 10.85 20.05
CA SER A 118 -24.31 10.21 21.33
C SER A 118 -23.89 11.04 22.55
N GLY A 119 -23.34 12.23 22.34
CA GLY A 119 -22.96 13.18 23.39
C GLY A 119 -21.54 13.02 23.93
N LEU A 120 -20.69 12.22 23.26
CA LEU A 120 -19.28 12.08 23.65
C LEU A 120 -18.46 13.32 23.28
N THR A 121 -17.41 13.58 24.04
CA THR A 121 -16.44 14.63 23.68
C THR A 121 -15.68 14.25 22.41
N GLU A 122 -15.14 15.24 21.69
CA GLU A 122 -14.41 14.99 20.44
C GLU A 122 -13.28 13.96 20.57
N LEU A 123 -12.54 14.02 21.68
CA LEU A 123 -11.41 13.11 21.92
C LEU A 123 -11.88 11.68 22.25
N GLU A 124 -12.98 11.54 23.00
CA GLU A 124 -13.55 10.24 23.33
C GLU A 124 -14.19 9.59 22.11
N ALA A 125 -14.94 10.38 21.33
CA ALA A 125 -15.49 9.94 20.05
C ALA A 125 -14.39 9.51 19.07
N ALA A 126 -13.31 10.29 18.97
CA ALA A 126 -12.15 9.96 18.13
C ALA A 126 -11.51 8.63 18.55
N ARG A 127 -11.28 8.45 19.86
CA ARG A 127 -10.73 7.22 20.43
C ARG A 127 -11.65 6.02 20.19
N GLN A 128 -12.96 6.17 20.37
CA GLN A 128 -13.92 5.12 20.11
C GLN A 128 -13.94 4.73 18.63
N ALA A 129 -13.99 5.70 17.72
CA ALA A 129 -13.94 5.45 16.28
C ALA A 129 -12.63 4.74 15.87
N TRP A 130 -11.50 5.11 16.49
CA TRP A 130 -10.22 4.45 16.28
C TRP A 130 -10.21 2.99 16.78
N HIS A 131 -10.79 2.72 17.95
CA HIS A 131 -10.96 1.34 18.43
C HIS A 131 -11.84 0.51 17.49
N ILE A 132 -12.95 1.08 17.01
CA ILE A 132 -13.82 0.43 16.03
C ILE A 132 -13.04 0.13 14.74
N GLY A 133 -12.26 1.10 14.25
CA GLY A 133 -11.38 0.91 13.09
C GLY A 133 -10.40 -0.24 13.27
N MET A 134 -9.73 -0.34 14.42
CA MET A 134 -8.82 -1.46 14.71
C MET A 134 -9.56 -2.79 14.76
N CYS A 135 -10.72 -2.86 15.40
CA CYS A 135 -11.55 -4.07 15.41
C CYS A 135 -11.95 -4.49 14.00
N SER A 136 -12.33 -3.53 13.14
CA SER A 136 -12.66 -3.80 11.74
C SER A 136 -11.48 -4.33 10.94
N ILE A 137 -10.27 -3.80 11.13
CA ILE A 137 -9.06 -4.31 10.46
C ILE A 137 -8.75 -5.74 10.92
N VAL A 138 -8.84 -6.02 12.22
CA VAL A 138 -8.63 -7.38 12.76
C VAL A 138 -9.68 -8.34 12.22
N ALA A 139 -10.96 -7.96 12.23
CA ALA A 139 -12.05 -8.76 11.69
C ALA A 139 -11.86 -9.05 10.19
N SER A 140 -11.44 -8.05 9.41
CA SER A 140 -11.08 -8.20 7.99
C SER A 140 -9.91 -9.18 7.80
N GLY A 141 -8.89 -9.12 8.66
CA GLY A 141 -7.77 -10.06 8.66
C GLY A 141 -8.22 -11.50 8.92
N ILE A 142 -9.05 -11.71 9.95
CA ILE A 142 -9.62 -13.04 10.27
C ILE A 142 -10.46 -13.54 9.09
N PHE A 143 -11.32 -12.68 8.54
CA PHE A 143 -12.14 -13.02 7.38
C PHE A 143 -11.29 -13.44 6.17
N LYS A 144 -10.24 -12.67 5.84
CA LYS A 144 -9.30 -13.00 4.76
C LYS A 144 -8.62 -14.35 5.00
N LEU A 145 -8.21 -14.64 6.23
CA LEU A 145 -7.61 -15.94 6.59
C LEU A 145 -8.61 -17.09 6.44
N SER A 146 -9.86 -16.91 6.87
CA SER A 146 -10.93 -17.90 6.71
C SER A 146 -11.27 -18.15 5.23
N CYS A 147 -11.21 -17.11 4.39
CA CYS A 147 -11.47 -17.20 2.96
C CYS A 147 -10.27 -17.68 2.13
N ALA A 148 -9.06 -17.72 2.69
CA ALA A 148 -7.84 -18.09 1.95
C ALA A 148 -7.92 -19.46 1.23
N PRO A 149 -8.52 -20.54 1.79
CA PRO A 149 -8.67 -21.81 1.07
C PRO A 149 -9.60 -21.69 -0.14
N LEU A 150 -10.68 -20.90 -0.01
CA LEU A 150 -11.68 -20.68 -1.06
C LEU A 150 -11.11 -19.84 -2.21
N ALA A 151 -10.15 -18.96 -1.93
CA ALA A 151 -9.54 -18.09 -2.94
C ALA A 151 -8.98 -18.90 -4.12
N THR A 152 -8.36 -20.05 -3.86
CA THR A 152 -7.81 -20.91 -4.92
C THR A 152 -8.89 -21.42 -5.88
N LEU A 153 -10.08 -21.76 -5.36
CA LEU A 153 -11.21 -22.21 -6.16
C LEU A 153 -11.79 -21.06 -7.01
N ILE A 154 -11.91 -19.88 -6.42
CA ILE A 154 -12.38 -18.67 -7.12
C ILE A 154 -11.43 -18.32 -8.26
N HIS A 155 -10.11 -18.35 -8.03
CA HIS A 155 -9.12 -18.07 -9.07
C HIS A 155 -9.14 -19.06 -10.24
N GLN A 156 -9.63 -20.29 -10.02
CA GLN A 156 -9.79 -21.28 -11.09
C GLN A 156 -11.12 -21.12 -11.85
N ALA A 157 -12.18 -20.70 -11.16
CA ALA A 157 -13.51 -20.53 -11.75
C ALA A 157 -13.68 -19.18 -12.48
N VAL A 158 -13.05 -18.11 -11.98
CA VAL A 158 -13.25 -16.75 -12.50
C VAL A 158 -12.20 -16.44 -13.58
N PRO A 159 -12.62 -16.03 -14.79
CA PRO A 159 -11.68 -15.67 -15.85
C PRO A 159 -10.85 -14.45 -15.45
N ARG A 160 -9.56 -14.45 -15.80
CA ARG A 160 -8.63 -13.35 -15.48
C ARG A 160 -9.13 -11.97 -15.93
N ALA A 161 -9.85 -11.92 -17.06
CA ALA A 161 -10.44 -10.69 -17.56
C ALA A 161 -11.46 -10.06 -16.58
N ALA A 162 -12.24 -10.88 -15.87
CA ALA A 162 -13.19 -10.40 -14.87
C ALA A 162 -12.49 -9.84 -13.63
N LEU A 163 -11.42 -10.49 -13.17
CA LEU A 163 -10.60 -9.99 -12.05
C LEU A 163 -9.87 -8.69 -12.40
N LEU A 164 -9.37 -8.57 -13.64
CA LEU A 164 -8.69 -7.35 -14.10
C LEU A 164 -9.66 -6.20 -14.35
N GLY A 165 -10.88 -6.48 -14.81
CA GLY A 165 -11.89 -5.46 -15.08
C GLY A 165 -12.30 -4.68 -13.83
N SER A 166 -12.54 -5.37 -12.71
CA SER A 166 -12.90 -4.71 -11.45
C SER A 166 -11.74 -3.87 -10.89
N LEU A 167 -10.52 -4.39 -10.92
CA LEU A 167 -9.32 -3.65 -10.51
C LEU A 167 -9.08 -2.43 -11.39
N ALA A 168 -9.27 -2.55 -12.71
CA ALA A 168 -9.13 -1.43 -13.64
C ALA A 168 -10.18 -0.34 -13.41
N ALA A 169 -11.42 -0.72 -13.12
CA ALA A 169 -12.49 0.23 -12.79
C ALA A 169 -12.16 1.02 -11.52
N ILE A 170 -11.73 0.34 -10.46
CA ILE A 170 -11.31 0.97 -9.20
C ILE A 170 -10.09 1.86 -9.42
N ALA A 171 -9.09 1.40 -10.18
CA ALA A 171 -7.88 2.16 -10.48
C ALA A 171 -8.21 3.44 -11.26
N LEU A 172 -9.09 3.39 -12.27
CA LEU A 172 -9.49 4.57 -13.02
C LEU A 172 -10.34 5.52 -12.17
N ALA A 173 -11.37 5.00 -11.50
CA ALA A 173 -12.35 5.82 -10.80
C ALA A 173 -11.81 6.44 -9.51
N LEU A 174 -11.03 5.70 -8.73
CA LEU A 174 -10.53 6.15 -7.42
C LEU A 174 -9.09 6.63 -7.47
N ILE A 175 -8.18 5.82 -8.05
CA ILE A 175 -6.73 6.06 -7.94
C ILE A 175 -6.26 7.08 -9.00
N CYS A 176 -6.85 7.07 -10.20
CA CYS A 176 -6.44 7.96 -11.27
C CYS A 176 -7.22 9.28 -11.22
N PHE A 177 -8.55 9.21 -11.15
CA PHE A 177 -9.40 10.40 -11.28
C PHE A 177 -9.30 11.38 -10.10
N LEU A 178 -9.35 10.92 -8.85
CA LEU A 178 -9.31 11.84 -7.70
C LEU A 178 -7.99 12.61 -7.59
N PRO A 179 -6.80 11.96 -7.60
CA PRO A 179 -5.53 12.69 -7.54
C PRO A 179 -5.29 13.54 -8.78
N PHE A 180 -5.83 13.15 -9.95
CA PHE A 180 -5.73 13.97 -11.15
C PHE A 180 -6.43 15.32 -10.99
N LEU A 181 -7.58 15.37 -10.31
CA LEU A 181 -8.25 16.65 -10.01
C LEU A 181 -7.37 17.53 -9.11
N GLU A 182 -6.67 16.95 -8.13
CA GLU A 182 -5.74 17.69 -7.27
C GLU A 182 -4.54 18.22 -8.06
N VAL A 183 -3.95 17.42 -8.95
CA VAL A 183 -2.85 17.86 -9.84
C VAL A 183 -3.25 19.08 -10.67
N LEU A 184 -4.51 19.15 -11.13
CA LEU A 184 -5.01 20.29 -11.90
C LEU A 184 -5.17 21.57 -11.07
N THR A 185 -5.24 21.49 -9.74
CA THR A 185 -5.26 22.68 -8.87
C THR A 185 -3.90 23.37 -8.80
N GLN A 186 -2.81 22.63 -9.00
CA GLN A 186 -1.43 23.13 -9.06
C GLN A 186 -0.70 22.63 -10.31
N PRO A 187 -1.10 23.08 -11.52
CA PRO A 187 -0.78 22.43 -12.77
C PRO A 187 0.71 22.44 -13.11
N LEU A 188 1.44 23.50 -12.76
CA LEU A 188 2.88 23.61 -13.05
C LEU A 188 3.70 22.53 -12.33
N VAL A 189 3.49 22.41 -11.02
CA VAL A 189 4.22 21.44 -10.20
C VAL A 189 3.71 20.02 -10.45
N GLY A 190 2.39 19.84 -10.43
CA GLY A 190 1.77 18.53 -10.56
C GLY A 190 2.03 17.86 -11.91
N LEU A 191 1.93 18.60 -13.03
CA LEU A 191 2.20 18.01 -14.36
C LEU A 191 3.69 17.70 -14.59
N VAL A 192 4.60 18.50 -14.02
CA VAL A 192 6.04 18.25 -14.09
C VAL A 192 6.40 16.98 -13.31
N SER A 193 5.92 16.84 -12.07
CA SER A 193 6.14 15.64 -11.27
C SER A 193 5.51 14.40 -11.89
N LEU A 194 4.29 14.52 -12.43
CA LEU A 194 3.61 13.43 -13.15
C LEU A 194 4.41 13.01 -14.39
N GLY A 195 4.92 13.98 -15.16
CA GLY A 195 5.77 13.71 -16.33
C GLY A 195 7.04 12.95 -15.98
N ILE A 196 7.73 13.33 -14.89
CA ILE A 196 8.93 12.64 -14.40
C ILE A 196 8.60 11.21 -13.96
N LEU A 197 7.51 11.02 -13.21
CA LEU A 197 7.05 9.69 -12.76
C LEU A 197 6.72 8.79 -13.95
N LEU A 198 5.96 9.27 -14.94
CA LEU A 198 5.61 8.50 -16.13
C LEU A 198 6.86 8.16 -16.97
N ALA A 199 7.78 9.12 -17.16
CA ALA A 199 9.02 8.89 -17.89
C ALA A 199 9.92 7.84 -17.19
N SER A 200 10.00 7.89 -15.86
CA SER A 200 10.86 6.99 -15.10
C SER A 200 10.24 5.59 -14.91
N LEU A 201 8.95 5.51 -14.56
CA LEU A 201 8.29 4.25 -14.23
C LEU A 201 7.73 3.53 -15.47
N THR A 202 7.14 4.26 -16.41
CA THR A 202 6.53 3.68 -17.62
C THR A 202 7.57 3.51 -18.74
N ALA A 203 8.33 4.56 -19.06
CA ALA A 203 9.33 4.50 -20.12
C ALA A 203 10.69 3.93 -19.66
N ARG A 204 10.84 3.60 -18.38
CA ARG A 204 12.09 3.09 -17.76
C ARG A 204 13.31 3.96 -18.06
N VAL A 205 13.09 5.26 -18.31
CA VAL A 205 14.18 6.18 -18.61
C VAL A 205 14.92 6.44 -17.30
N PRO A 206 16.24 6.15 -17.24
CA PRO A 206 17.01 6.42 -16.04
C PRO A 206 17.10 7.94 -15.85
N VAL A 207 16.63 8.42 -14.71
CA VAL A 207 16.85 9.81 -14.29
C VAL A 207 18.35 10.06 -14.05
N PRO A 208 18.84 11.28 -14.34
CA PRO A 208 20.25 11.62 -14.22
C PRO A 208 20.75 11.31 -12.80
N GLY A 209 21.85 10.56 -12.69
CA GLY A 209 22.41 10.12 -11.40
C GLY A 209 21.91 8.76 -10.88
N ARG A 210 21.06 8.02 -11.64
CA ARG A 210 20.51 6.71 -11.22
C ARG A 210 19.73 6.76 -9.90
N ILE A 211 19.26 7.93 -9.51
CA ILE A 211 18.37 8.08 -8.36
C ILE A 211 17.01 7.41 -8.66
N PRO A 212 16.29 6.91 -7.64
CA PRO A 212 14.94 6.37 -7.82
C PRO A 212 14.01 7.41 -8.45
N GLY A 213 13.23 7.01 -9.46
CA GLY A 213 12.35 7.92 -10.20
C GLY A 213 11.34 8.64 -9.30
N ALA A 214 10.83 7.92 -8.30
CA ALA A 214 9.90 8.46 -7.31
C ALA A 214 10.56 9.53 -6.41
N LEU A 215 11.83 9.33 -6.03
CA LEU A 215 12.61 10.31 -5.28
C LEU A 215 12.90 11.56 -6.12
N ALA A 216 13.26 11.38 -7.39
CA ALA A 216 13.49 12.49 -8.32
C ALA A 216 12.24 13.36 -8.50
N ALA A 217 11.07 12.72 -8.66
CA ALA A 217 9.80 13.43 -8.79
C ALA A 217 9.42 14.22 -7.53
N LEU A 218 9.72 13.68 -6.33
CA LEU A 218 9.52 14.39 -5.07
C LEU A 218 10.45 15.61 -4.94
N LEU A 219 11.74 15.46 -5.27
CA LEU A 219 12.69 16.57 -5.15
C LEU A 219 12.41 17.71 -6.11
N VAL A 220 11.91 17.40 -7.32
CA VAL A 220 11.55 18.42 -8.31
C VAL A 220 10.17 19.02 -8.04
N GLY A 221 9.23 18.22 -7.50
CA GLY A 221 7.87 18.67 -7.19
C GLY A 221 7.70 19.34 -5.83
N GLY A 222 8.55 19.02 -4.86
CA GLY A 222 8.49 19.58 -3.51
C GLY A 222 9.31 20.86 -3.31
N GLY A 223 9.92 21.38 -4.39
CA GLY A 223 10.69 22.63 -4.42
C GLY A 223 9.87 23.85 -4.81
#